data_AF-T1CX25-F1
#
_entry.id   AF-T1CX25-F1
#
_cell.length_a   1.000
_cell.length_b   1.000
_cell.length_c   1.000
_cell.angle_alpha   90.00
_cell.angle_beta   90.00
_cell.angle_gamma   90.00
#
_symmetry.space_group_name_H-M   'P 1'
#
loop_
_entity.id
_entity.type
_entity.pdbx_description
1 polymer ?
#
loop_
_entity_poly.entity_id
_entity_poly.type
_entity_poly.pdbx_seq_one_letter_code
_entity_poly.pdbx_strand_id
1 'polypeptide(L)'
;MAYDTRYADLLFEVVTRRYQLRRPLILTTNRMFTEWNQVFPNATCVVALIDRLVHRSEILSIDGQSYRLKEAKERAATRAAARCAAKKSRTASR
;
A
#
# COMPACT_ATOMS: atom_id res chain seq x y z
N MET A 1 -4.75 -8.13 -13.24
CA MET A 1 -5.04 -8.87 -12.00
C MET A 1 -6.39 -8.39 -11.50
N ALA A 2 -7.48 -8.96 -12.02
CA ALA A 2 -8.83 -8.69 -11.55
C ALA A 2 -9.09 -9.59 -10.34
N TYR A 3 -9.46 -9.01 -9.19
CA TYR A 3 -9.86 -9.81 -8.05
C TYR A 3 -11.27 -10.37 -8.32
N ASP A 4 -11.48 -11.65 -8.01
CA ASP A 4 -12.78 -12.29 -8.15
C ASP A 4 -13.85 -11.55 -7.32
N THR A 5 -15.07 -11.47 -7.85
CA THR A 5 -16.27 -10.86 -7.24
C THR A 5 -16.47 -11.24 -5.77
N ARG A 6 -16.19 -12.51 -5.44
CA ARG A 6 -16.28 -13.07 -4.08
C ARG A 6 -15.43 -12.32 -3.05
N TYR A 7 -14.27 -11.78 -3.44
CA TYR A 7 -13.42 -11.04 -2.50
C TYR A 7 -13.99 -9.66 -2.15
N ALA A 8 -14.67 -9.02 -3.10
CA ALA A 8 -15.36 -7.76 -2.84
C ALA A 8 -16.53 -7.95 -1.87
N ASP A 9 -17.28 -9.05 -2.03
CA ASP A 9 -18.39 -9.38 -1.14
C ASP A 9 -17.92 -9.64 0.30
N LEU A 10 -16.81 -10.36 0.48
CA LEU A 10 -16.21 -10.59 1.80
C LEU A 10 -15.76 -9.28 2.46
N LEU A 11 -15.08 -8.41 1.70
CA LEU A 11 -14.67 -7.10 2.19
C LEU A 11 -15.89 -6.25 2.57
N PHE A 12 -16.93 -6.30 1.74
CA PHE A 12 -18.20 -5.63 2.00
C PHE A 12 -18.85 -6.12 3.28
N GLU A 13 -18.90 -7.42 3.53
CA GLU A 13 -19.46 -7.98 4.76
C GLU A 13 -18.73 -7.47 6.01
N VAL A 14 -17.39 -7.47 5.98
CA VAL A 14 -16.56 -6.99 7.10
C VAL A 14 -16.81 -5.51 7.35
N VAL A 15 -16.76 -4.67 6.31
CA VAL A 15 -17.00 -3.23 6.45
C VAL A 15 -18.41 -2.97 6.96
N THR A 16 -19.41 -3.69 6.46
CA THR A 16 -20.80 -3.55 6.86
C THR A 16 -21.01 -3.87 8.32
N ARG A 17 -20.49 -5.00 8.80
CA ARG A 17 -20.58 -5.38 10.22
C ARG A 17 -19.89 -4.35 11.12
N ARG A 18 -18.70 -3.87 10.74
CA ARG A 18 -17.98 -2.84 11.52
C ARG A 18 -18.72 -1.51 11.52
N TYR A 19 -19.27 -1.10 10.39
CA TYR A 19 -20.08 0.09 10.24
C TYR A 19 -21.31 0.02 11.16
N GLN A 20 -22.07 -1.08 11.12
CA GLN A 20 -23.26 -1.29 11.96
C GLN A 20 -22.93 -1.25 13.46
N LEU A 21 -21.87 -1.96 13.87
CA LEU A 21 -21.41 -2.01 15.26
C LEU A 21 -20.71 -0.72 15.74
N ARG A 22 -20.64 0.31 14.89
CA ARG A 22 -19.93 1.58 15.15
C ARG A 22 -18.48 1.38 15.63
N ARG A 23 -17.77 0.40 15.07
CA ARG A 23 -16.37 0.11 15.39
C ARG A 23 -15.44 0.80 14.39
N PRO A 24 -14.31 1.38 14.84
CA PRO A 24 -13.36 2.00 13.94
C PRO A 24 -12.70 0.96 13.03
N LEU A 25 -12.33 1.41 11.83
CA LEU A 25 -11.61 0.65 10.82
C LEU A 25 -10.51 1.54 10.26
N ILE A 26 -9.27 1.04 10.25
CA ILE A 26 -8.15 1.68 9.57
C ILE A 26 -7.89 0.89 8.29
N LEU A 27 -7.92 1.57 7.15
CA LEU A 27 -7.66 1.00 5.85
C LEU A 27 -6.54 1.78 5.17
N THR A 28 -5.59 1.06 4.57
CA THR A 28 -4.55 1.65 3.73
C THR A 28 -4.73 1.13 2.32
N THR A 29 -4.70 2.04 1.35
CA THR A 29 -4.82 1.71 -0.07
C THR A 29 -3.84 2.57 -0.85
N ASN A 30 -3.18 1.96 -1.83
CA ASN A 30 -2.35 2.66 -2.81
C ASN A 30 -3.14 3.09 -4.06
N ARG A 31 -4.46 2.91 -4.03
CA ARG A 31 -5.41 3.21 -5.10
C ARG A 31 -6.51 4.11 -4.57
N MET A 32 -6.89 5.09 -5.37
CA MET A 32 -8.01 5.99 -5.06
C MET A 32 -9.33 5.20 -5.10
N PHE A 33 -10.33 5.59 -4.30
CA PHE A 33 -11.63 4.90 -4.28
C PHE A 33 -12.34 4.90 -5.64
N THR A 34 -12.10 5.90 -6.48
CA THR A 34 -12.60 5.97 -7.87
C THR A 34 -12.08 4.83 -8.75
N GLU A 35 -10.89 4.30 -8.45
CA GLU A 35 -10.26 3.21 -9.19
C GLU A 35 -10.72 1.83 -8.69
N TRP A 36 -11.50 1.73 -7.62
CA TRP A 36 -11.89 0.44 -7.03
C TRP A 36 -12.80 -0.38 -7.94
N ASN A 37 -13.54 0.26 -8.84
CA ASN A 37 -14.31 -0.43 -9.88
C ASN A 37 -13.41 -1.23 -10.84
N GLN A 38 -12.15 -0.81 -11.00
CA GLN A 38 -11.16 -1.54 -11.81
C GLN A 38 -10.48 -2.66 -11.00
N VAL A 39 -10.39 -2.49 -9.68
CA VAL A 39 -9.81 -3.50 -8.76
C VAL A 39 -10.77 -4.69 -8.63
N PHE A 40 -12.06 -4.42 -8.52
CA PHE A 40 -13.11 -5.43 -8.38
C PHE A 40 -14.09 -5.37 -9.57
N PRO A 41 -13.64 -5.78 -10.78
CA PRO A 41 -14.54 -5.79 -11.92
C PRO A 41 -15.66 -6.79 -11.68
N ASN A 42 -16.90 -6.39 -11.98
CA ASN A 42 -18.14 -7.15 -11.79
C ASN A 42 -18.70 -7.23 -10.36
N ALA A 43 -18.10 -6.55 -9.38
CA ALA A 43 -18.64 -6.48 -8.03
C ALA A 43 -19.63 -5.32 -7.88
N THR A 44 -20.93 -5.62 -7.85
CA THR A 44 -22.00 -4.63 -7.66
C THR A 44 -21.98 -3.98 -6.27
N CYS A 45 -21.40 -4.66 -5.28
CA CYS A 45 -21.30 -4.20 -3.89
C CYS A 45 -20.26 -3.09 -3.68
N VAL A 46 -19.38 -2.80 -4.65
CA VAL A 46 -18.27 -1.85 -4.51
C VAL A 46 -18.76 -0.43 -4.25
N VAL A 47 -19.82 0.01 -4.92
CA VAL A 47 -20.38 1.35 -4.72
C VAL A 47 -20.91 1.51 -3.29
N ALA A 48 -21.68 0.52 -2.81
CA ALA A 48 -22.20 0.51 -1.45
C ALA A 48 -21.10 0.33 -0.39
N LEU A 49 -20.00 -0.36 -0.73
CA LEU A 49 -18.82 -0.49 0.11
C LEU A 49 -18.14 0.87 0.31
N ILE A 50 -17.86 1.58 -0.78
CA ILE A 50 -17.22 2.90 -0.76
C ILE A 50 -18.08 3.89 0.00
N ASP A 51 -19.39 3.91 -0.24
CA ASP A 51 -20.35 4.75 0.47
C ASP A 51 -20.23 4.57 2.00
N ARG A 52 -20.21 3.32 2.49
CA ARG A 52 -20.09 3.02 3.92
C ARG A 52 -18.73 3.42 4.51
N LEU A 53 -17.66 3.31 3.74
CA LEU A 53 -16.32 3.74 4.17
C LEU A 53 -16.25 5.27 4.28
N VAL A 54 -16.72 5.99 3.27
CA VAL A 54 -16.60 7.45 3.17
C VAL A 54 -17.55 8.16 4.13
N HIS A 55 -18.73 7.60 4.42
CA HIS A 55 -19.74 8.24 5.27
C HIS A 55 -19.22 8.63 6.67
N ARG A 56 -18.30 7.87 7.26
CA ARG A 56 -17.71 8.13 8.60
C ARG A 56 -16.20 7.90 8.62
N SER A 57 -15.48 8.42 7.64
CA SER A 57 -14.01 8.37 7.62
C SER A 57 -13.37 9.73 7.50
N GLU A 58 -12.14 9.78 7.98
CA GLU A 58 -11.18 10.82 7.66
C GLU A 58 -10.22 10.23 6.62
N ILE A 59 -10.14 10.87 5.44
CA ILE A 59 -9.30 10.40 4.34
C ILE A 59 -7.96 11.14 4.43
N LEU A 60 -6.90 10.40 4.74
CA LEU A 60 -5.54 10.92 4.79
C LEU A 60 -4.81 10.58 3.49
N SER A 61 -4.57 11.57 2.64
CA SER A 61 -3.71 11.44 1.47
C SER A 61 -2.24 11.48 1.89
N ILE A 62 -1.53 10.40 1.58
CA ILE A 62 -0.09 10.30 1.87
C ILE A 62 0.66 10.49 0.55
N ASP A 63 1.24 11.68 0.38
CA ASP A 63 2.17 11.98 -0.70
C ASP A 63 3.61 11.93 -0.18
N GLY A 64 4.48 11.24 -0.91
CA GLY A 64 5.88 11.13 -0.54
C GLY A 64 6.67 10.11 -1.36
N GLN A 65 7.99 10.22 -1.31
CA GLN A 65 8.87 9.21 -1.92
C GLN A 65 8.78 7.89 -1.14
N SER A 66 8.87 6.77 -1.86
CA SER A 66 8.86 5.45 -1.25
C SER A 66 9.98 5.31 -0.21
N TYR A 67 9.61 5.00 1.03
CA TYR A 67 10.58 4.74 2.09
C TYR A 67 11.54 3.60 1.73
N ARG A 68 11.04 2.59 1.02
CA ARG A 68 11.85 1.46 0.51
C ARG A 68 12.95 1.92 -0.45
N LEU A 69 12.68 2.95 -1.26
CA LEU A 69 13.66 3.52 -2.19
C LEU A 69 14.77 4.25 -1.43
N LYS A 70 14.42 4.99 -0.38
CA LYS A 70 15.39 5.66 0.50
C LYS A 70 16.35 4.64 1.12
N GLU A 71 15.83 3.60 1.75
CA GLU A 71 16.65 2.53 2.35
C GLU A 71 17.49 1.78 1.31
N ALA A 72 16.96 1.58 0.09
CA ALA A 72 17.72 0.95 -0.99
C ALA A 72 18.91 1.81 -1.43
N LYS A 73 18.73 3.13 -1.54
CA LYS A 73 19.81 4.09 -1.86
C LYS A 73 20.87 4.12 -0.77
N GLU A 74 20.46 4.16 0.50
CA GLU A 74 21.39 4.14 1.64
C GLU A 74 22.20 2.83 1.68
N ARG A 75 21.54 1.68 1.54
CA ARG A 75 22.22 0.38 1.47
C ARG A 75 23.18 0.28 0.29
N ALA A 76 22.79 0.81 -0.88
CA ALA A 76 23.65 0.83 -2.06
C ALA A 76 24.89 1.72 -1.84
N ALA A 77 24.72 2.89 -1.22
CA ALA A 77 25.81 3.79 -0.87
C ALA A 77 26.81 3.14 0.09
N THR A 78 26.33 2.50 1.17
CA THR A 78 27.19 1.78 2.12
C THR A 78 27.96 0.64 1.43
N ARG A 79 27.30 -0.12 0.55
CA ARG A 79 27.96 -1.19 -0.23
C ARG A 79 29.01 -0.64 -1.19
N ALA A 80 28.74 0.50 -1.85
CA ALA A 80 29.70 1.14 -2.74
C ALA A 80 30.95 1.63 -1.97
N ALA A 81 30.76 2.25 -0.81
CA ALA A 81 31.83 2.68 0.07
C ALA A 81 32.71 1.50 0.53
N ALA A 82 32.09 0.40 0.95
CA ALA A 82 32.81 -0.82 1.34
C ALA A 82 33.60 -1.44 0.17
N ARG A 83 33.04 -1.46 -1.05
CA ARG A 83 33.74 -1.95 -2.24
C ARG A 83 34.95 -1.09 -2.61
N CYS A 84 34.83 0.24 -2.52
CA CYS A 84 35.95 1.15 -2.75
C CYS A 84 37.06 0.99 -1.71
N ALA A 85 36.72 0.80 -0.43
CA ALA A 85 37.69 0.55 0.63
C ALA A 85 38.46 -0.76 0.40
N ALA A 86 37.77 -1.83 0.03
CA ALA A 86 38.39 -3.12 -0.29
C ALA A 86 39.31 -3.07 -1.52
N LYS A 87 39.01 -2.21 -2.51
CA LYS A 87 39.88 -2.01 -3.68
C LYS A 87 41.16 -1.28 -3.32
N LYS A 88 41.10 -0.27 -2.45
CA LYS A 88 42.26 0.52 -2.01
C LYS A 88 43.27 -0.32 -1.20
N SER A 89 42.80 -1.14 -0.26
CA SER A 89 43.69 -2.00 0.53
C SER A 89 44.43 -3.04 -0.34
N ARG A 90 43.77 -3.55 -1.38
CA ARG A 90 44.35 -4.51 -2.32
C ARG A 90 45.37 -3.91 -3.29
N THR A 91 45.30 -2.61 -3.54
CA THR A 91 46.29 -1.88 -4.36
C THR A 91 47.48 -1.39 -3.52
N ALA A 92 47.29 -1.14 -2.23
CA ALA A 92 48.35 -0.72 -1.32
C ALA A 92 49.26 -1.88 -0.83
N SER A 93 48.82 -3.13 -0.97
CA SER A 93 49.62 -4.32 -0.60
C SER A 93 50.47 -4.87 -1.76
N ARG A 94 50.68 -4.08 -2.82
CA ARG A 94 51.37 -4.48 -4.04
C ARG A 94 52.36 -3.40 -4.42
#